data_AF-A0A5J9T5Y2-F1
#
_entry.id   AF-A0A5J9T5Y2-F1
#
_cell.length_a   1.000
_cell.length_b   1.000
_cell.length_c   1.000
_cell.angle_alpha   90.00
_cell.angle_beta   90.00
_cell.angle_gamma   90.00
#
_symmetry.space_group_name_H-M   'P 1'
#
loop_
_entity.id
_entity.type
_entity.pdbx_description
1 polymer ?
#
loop_
_entity_poly.entity_id
_entity_poly.type
_entity_poly.pdbx_seq_one_letter_code
_entity_poly.pdbx_strand_id
1 'polypeptide(L)'
;MALAPVYGEFQMEDTSPTTCGCKRFTNPKPSENYAASTMLQVFSLKFSGDFSNDQQPLPVYGFVAVRDDCELLRNYIFNRAREEAFDLSPDSRLLPLTLPVRGMSVWHKALVEISLKVKRKGSTCDNDDDVLVDLCIDFRWDRITREKKLKSRIECSFGALEMEYKFIKHGIEAVLEVGIPMELVGDHVIIIARSNGFKKIVTLYDAVVQAETAKVSYVLVASEGGRLYFGYLAVGARASGCTRIEVAKHGSYKGHVVLALGPNPCQKPRTCMIPFSVTFSTMGYFNDGSP
;
A
#
# COMPACT_ATOMS: atom_id res chain seq x y z
N MET A 1 -21.50 20.09 12.13
CA MET A 1 -20.83 20.99 13.10
C MET A 1 -19.33 20.82 12.88
N ALA A 2 -18.66 21.87 12.39
CA ALA A 2 -17.47 21.75 11.57
C ALA A 2 -16.20 21.34 12.34
N LEU A 3 -15.48 20.38 11.76
CA LEU A 3 -14.13 19.89 12.10
C LEU A 3 -13.02 20.97 11.93
N ALA A 4 -13.37 22.26 12.00
CA ALA A 4 -12.52 23.40 11.63
C ALA A 4 -11.13 23.47 12.32
N PRO A 5 -10.95 23.14 13.62
CA PRO A 5 -9.63 23.24 14.23
C PRO A 5 -8.69 22.10 13.83
N VAL A 6 -9.20 20.96 13.38
CA VAL A 6 -8.38 19.79 12.99
C VAL A 6 -7.76 20.01 11.62
N TYR A 7 -8.50 20.60 10.68
CA TYR A 7 -8.06 20.78 9.29
C TYR A 7 -6.96 21.82 9.11
N GLY A 8 -6.91 22.85 9.94
CA GLY A 8 -5.85 23.85 9.89
C GLY A 8 -4.45 23.26 10.10
N GLU A 9 -4.35 22.16 10.86
CA GLU A 9 -3.06 21.56 11.15
C GLU A 9 -2.53 20.58 10.09
N PHE A 10 -3.31 20.29 9.03
CA PHE A 10 -2.96 19.35 7.95
C PHE A 10 -2.74 20.03 6.60
N GLN A 11 -2.68 21.37 6.56
CA GLN A 11 -2.44 22.15 5.33
C GLN A 11 -3.37 21.71 4.18
N MET A 12 -4.66 21.56 4.47
CA MET A 12 -5.65 21.01 3.52
C MET A 12 -5.78 21.85 2.23
N GLU A 13 -5.41 23.13 2.28
CA GLU A 13 -5.37 24.04 1.12
C GLU A 13 -4.32 23.61 0.09
N ASP A 14 -3.21 23.02 0.53
CA ASP A 14 -2.22 22.45 -0.38
C ASP A 14 -2.66 21.06 -0.81
N THR A 15 -2.98 20.94 -2.09
CA THR A 15 -3.51 19.75 -2.73
C THR A 15 -2.44 18.93 -3.44
N SER A 16 -1.18 19.36 -3.34
CA SER A 16 -0.04 18.75 -4.02
C SER A 16 0.25 17.33 -3.50
N PRO A 17 0.78 16.44 -4.36
CA PRO A 17 1.36 15.18 -3.92
C PRO A 17 2.56 15.42 -2.99
N THR A 18 2.84 14.45 -2.12
CA THR A 18 4.06 14.45 -1.29
C THR A 18 5.31 14.55 -2.18
N THR A 19 6.24 15.41 -1.80
CA THR A 19 7.58 15.52 -2.40
C THR A 19 8.58 14.56 -1.75
N CYS A 20 8.22 14.02 -0.58
CA CYS A 20 9.03 13.05 0.13
C CYS A 20 8.95 11.65 -0.50
N GLY A 21 10.08 11.18 -1.04
CA GLY A 21 10.27 9.81 -1.49
C GLY A 21 10.47 8.80 -0.35
N CYS A 22 10.44 7.51 -0.69
CA CYS A 22 10.88 6.43 0.19
C CYS A 22 12.41 6.38 0.36
N LYS A 23 12.91 5.49 1.22
CA LYS A 23 14.34 5.23 1.50
C LYS A 23 15.10 6.42 2.09
N ARG A 24 14.42 7.49 2.49
CA ARG A 24 15.03 8.76 2.92
C ARG A 24 16.04 8.59 4.05
N PHE A 25 15.74 7.71 5.00
CA PHE A 25 16.56 7.49 6.20
C PHE A 25 17.23 6.11 6.19
N THR A 26 17.69 5.66 5.02
CA THR A 26 18.38 4.36 4.87
C THR A 26 19.79 4.37 5.46
N ASN A 27 20.47 5.52 5.43
CA ASN A 27 21.84 5.68 5.91
C ASN A 27 21.93 6.94 6.78
N PRO A 28 21.31 6.95 7.98
CA PRO A 28 21.39 8.10 8.87
C PRO A 28 22.85 8.35 9.29
N LYS A 29 23.22 9.61 9.49
CA LYS A 29 24.55 9.94 10.03
C LYS A 29 24.68 9.39 11.46
N PRO A 30 25.88 9.04 11.95
CA PRO A 30 26.05 8.54 13.31
C PRO A 30 25.52 9.48 14.42
N SER A 31 25.46 10.78 14.15
CA SER A 31 24.90 11.80 15.04
C SER A 31 23.36 11.89 15.00
N GLU A 32 22.72 11.22 14.06
CA GLU A 32 21.27 11.27 13.84
C GLU A 32 20.59 10.08 14.55
N ASN A 33 20.09 10.33 15.77
CA ASN A 33 19.36 9.34 16.55
C ASN A 33 17.89 9.27 16.12
N TYR A 34 17.62 8.69 14.94
CA TYR A 34 16.25 8.40 14.55
C TYR A 34 15.70 7.19 15.32
N ALA A 35 14.54 7.38 15.95
CA ALA A 35 13.82 6.30 16.63
C ALA A 35 12.67 5.78 15.75
N ALA A 36 12.50 4.46 15.66
CA ALA A 36 11.39 3.88 14.94
C ALA A 36 10.06 4.26 15.63
N SER A 37 9.19 4.92 14.88
CA SER A 37 7.90 5.45 15.36
C SER A 37 6.75 4.50 15.01
N THR A 38 5.52 4.87 15.34
CA THR A 38 4.33 4.19 14.82
C THR A 38 4.14 4.50 13.34
N MET A 39 3.85 3.49 12.53
CA MET A 39 3.49 3.66 11.12
C MET A 39 2.12 3.08 10.80
N LEU A 40 1.39 3.71 9.88
CA LEU A 40 0.14 3.22 9.33
C LEU A 40 0.41 2.34 8.10
N GLN A 41 -0.24 1.17 8.05
CA GLN A 41 -0.36 0.36 6.85
C GLN A 41 -1.84 0.17 6.53
N VAL A 42 -2.27 0.67 5.37
CA VAL A 42 -3.60 0.37 4.82
C VAL A 42 -3.49 -0.91 3.97
N PHE A 43 -4.45 -1.82 4.14
CA PHE A 43 -4.45 -3.12 3.47
C PHE A 43 -5.51 -3.25 2.38
N SER A 44 -6.65 -2.59 2.54
CA SER A 44 -7.74 -2.66 1.56
C SER A 44 -8.76 -1.57 1.79
N LEU A 45 -9.36 -1.12 0.68
CA LEU A 45 -10.59 -0.36 0.64
C LEU A 45 -11.62 -1.21 -0.10
N LYS A 46 -12.64 -1.68 0.62
CA LYS A 46 -13.67 -2.57 0.09
C LYS A 46 -15.02 -1.86 0.10
N PHE A 47 -15.67 -1.79 -1.05
CA PHE A 47 -17.04 -1.37 -1.13
C PHE A 47 -17.97 -2.48 -0.65
N SER A 48 -18.84 -2.16 0.28
CA SER A 48 -19.82 -3.07 0.91
C SER A 48 -21.25 -2.59 0.71
N GLY A 49 -21.46 -1.67 -0.23
CA GLY A 49 -22.77 -1.21 -0.62
C GLY A 49 -23.50 -2.14 -1.59
N ASP A 50 -24.73 -1.77 -1.88
CA ASP A 50 -25.59 -2.48 -2.80
C ASP A 50 -25.41 -1.92 -4.21
N PHE A 51 -25.42 -2.83 -5.17
CA PHE A 51 -25.52 -2.46 -6.58
C PHE A 51 -27.00 -2.26 -6.90
N SER A 52 -27.31 -1.40 -7.88
CA SER A 52 -28.69 -1.24 -8.34
C SER A 52 -29.30 -2.60 -8.73
N ASN A 53 -30.62 -2.69 -8.80
CA ASN A 53 -31.33 -3.96 -9.11
C ASN A 53 -30.82 -4.65 -10.39
N ASP A 54 -30.24 -3.89 -11.32
CA ASP A 54 -29.69 -4.40 -12.59
C ASP A 54 -28.23 -4.88 -12.47
N GLN A 55 -27.66 -4.91 -11.25
CA GLN A 55 -26.27 -5.29 -10.96
C GLN A 55 -25.21 -4.54 -11.81
N GLN A 56 -25.54 -3.34 -12.27
CA GLN A 56 -24.63 -2.57 -13.12
C GLN A 56 -23.37 -2.17 -12.35
N PRO A 57 -22.18 -2.20 -12.99
CA PRO A 57 -20.97 -1.72 -12.38
C PRO A 57 -21.08 -0.25 -11.95
N LEU A 58 -20.43 0.09 -10.85
CA LEU A 58 -20.29 1.45 -10.34
C LEU A 58 -18.91 1.97 -10.73
N PRO A 59 -18.78 2.80 -11.79
CA PRO A 59 -17.51 3.39 -12.19
C PRO A 59 -17.05 4.44 -11.18
N VAL A 60 -16.08 4.11 -10.33
CA VAL A 60 -15.57 4.98 -9.27
C VAL A 60 -14.23 5.59 -9.63
N TYR A 61 -14.09 6.90 -9.41
CA TYR A 61 -12.84 7.64 -9.59
C TYR A 61 -12.63 8.63 -8.45
N GLY A 62 -11.48 9.32 -8.47
CA GLY A 62 -11.05 10.24 -7.43
C GLY A 62 -9.83 9.69 -6.69
N PHE A 63 -9.67 10.03 -5.42
CA PHE A 63 -8.48 9.68 -4.67
C PHE A 63 -8.74 9.32 -3.21
N VAL A 64 -7.78 8.58 -2.66
CA VAL A 64 -7.58 8.36 -1.23
C VAL A 64 -6.11 8.61 -0.96
N ALA A 65 -5.82 9.53 -0.05
CA ALA A 65 -4.45 9.90 0.30
C ALA A 65 -4.28 9.96 1.81
N VAL A 66 -3.04 9.76 2.25
CA VAL A 66 -2.66 9.95 3.65
C VAL A 66 -1.76 11.16 3.74
N ARG A 67 -2.12 12.10 4.61
CA ARG A 67 -1.27 13.22 5.05
C ARG A 67 -0.71 12.86 6.41
N ASP A 68 0.58 13.00 6.61
CA ASP A 68 1.22 12.49 7.81
C ASP A 68 2.34 13.40 8.33
N ASP A 69 2.92 13.06 9.48
CA ASP A 69 3.93 13.90 10.13
C ASP A 69 5.24 14.03 9.33
N CYS A 70 5.48 13.19 8.31
CA CYS A 70 6.66 13.35 7.46
C CYS A 70 6.49 14.54 6.52
N GLU A 71 5.30 14.69 5.94
CA GLU A 71 4.93 15.81 5.09
C GLU A 71 3.40 15.82 4.98
N LEU A 72 2.78 16.95 5.31
CA LEU A 72 1.32 17.09 5.37
C LEU A 72 0.65 17.14 3.98
N LEU A 73 1.37 16.75 2.93
CA LEU A 73 0.90 16.63 1.55
C LEU A 73 0.38 15.21 1.26
N ARG A 74 -0.28 15.03 0.13
CA ARG A 74 -0.99 13.79 -0.19
C ARG A 74 -0.02 12.67 -0.59
N ASN A 75 0.09 11.64 0.24
CA ASN A 75 0.66 10.35 -0.14
C ASN A 75 -0.47 9.43 -0.60
N TYR A 76 -0.66 9.31 -1.91
CA TYR A 76 -1.80 8.62 -2.52
C TYR A 76 -1.72 7.09 -2.34
N ILE A 77 -2.82 6.50 -1.87
CA ILE A 77 -3.04 5.05 -1.79
C ILE A 77 -4.16 4.58 -2.74
N PHE A 78 -4.88 5.52 -3.35
CA PHE A 78 -5.72 5.34 -4.53
C PHE A 78 -5.77 6.68 -5.25
N ASN A 79 -5.59 6.70 -6.58
CA ASN A 79 -5.68 7.92 -7.38
C ASN A 79 -6.04 7.54 -8.81
N ARG A 80 -7.27 7.83 -9.23
CA ARG A 80 -7.77 7.55 -10.58
C ARG A 80 -8.47 8.77 -11.14
N ALA A 81 -8.06 9.18 -12.34
CA ALA A 81 -8.79 10.16 -13.12
C ALA A 81 -10.17 9.60 -13.53
N ARG A 82 -11.08 10.48 -13.92
CA ARG A 82 -12.45 10.13 -14.32
C ARG A 82 -12.49 9.20 -15.53
N GLU A 83 -11.53 9.36 -16.43
CA GLU A 83 -11.35 8.58 -17.65
C GLU A 83 -10.89 7.15 -17.35
N GLU A 84 -10.21 6.96 -16.22
CA GLU A 84 -9.69 5.69 -15.72
C GLU A 84 -10.50 5.15 -14.53
N ALA A 85 -11.79 5.51 -14.46
CA ALA A 85 -12.67 5.06 -13.40
C ALA A 85 -12.62 3.53 -13.26
N PHE A 86 -12.61 3.05 -12.02
CA PHE A 86 -12.62 1.63 -11.70
C PHE A 86 -14.05 1.13 -11.52
N ASP A 87 -14.43 0.13 -12.30
CA ASP A 87 -15.75 -0.48 -12.23
C ASP A 87 -15.85 -1.42 -11.01
N LEU A 88 -16.48 -0.96 -9.94
CA LEU A 88 -16.91 -1.83 -8.86
C LEU A 88 -18.09 -2.68 -9.33
N SER A 89 -18.09 -3.97 -8.99
CA SER A 89 -19.16 -4.91 -9.33
C SER A 89 -19.40 -5.89 -8.18
N PRO A 90 -20.46 -6.71 -8.21
CA PRO A 90 -20.69 -7.73 -7.20
C PRO A 90 -19.48 -8.65 -6.97
N ASP A 91 -18.75 -8.97 -8.05
CA ASP A 91 -17.56 -9.83 -8.06
C ASP A 91 -16.27 -9.07 -7.72
N SER A 92 -16.21 -7.77 -8.03
CA SER A 92 -15.02 -6.93 -7.82
C SER A 92 -15.36 -5.72 -6.95
N ARG A 93 -15.28 -5.92 -5.63
CA ARG A 93 -15.62 -4.90 -4.63
C ARG A 93 -14.42 -4.21 -3.98
N LEU A 94 -13.20 -4.58 -4.35
CA LEU A 94 -11.97 -4.01 -3.79
C LEU A 94 -11.45 -2.93 -4.72
N LEU A 95 -11.25 -1.72 -4.19
CA LEU A 95 -10.57 -0.67 -4.95
C LEU A 95 -9.09 -1.07 -5.14
N PRO A 96 -8.54 -0.95 -6.35
CA PRO A 96 -7.15 -1.27 -6.63
C PRO A 96 -6.25 -0.19 -6.02
N LEU A 97 -5.74 -0.45 -4.82
CA LEU A 97 -4.85 0.49 -4.14
C LEU A 97 -3.59 0.73 -4.96
N THR A 98 -3.18 1.99 -5.05
CA THR A 98 -1.86 2.37 -5.55
C THR A 98 -0.83 2.16 -4.45
N LEU A 99 0.42 1.93 -4.85
CA LEU A 99 1.52 1.86 -3.88
C LEU A 99 1.82 3.28 -3.38
N PRO A 100 1.81 3.50 -2.05
CA PRO A 100 2.21 4.79 -1.53
C PRO A 100 3.68 5.04 -1.89
N VAL A 101 4.03 6.31 -2.11
CA VAL A 101 5.39 6.72 -2.50
C VAL A 101 6.41 6.39 -1.40
N ARG A 102 5.93 6.31 -0.15
CA ARG A 102 6.68 6.06 1.09
C ARG A 102 5.78 5.52 2.20
N GLY A 103 6.39 5.02 3.27
CA GLY A 103 5.72 4.63 4.50
C GLY A 103 5.01 5.82 5.15
N MET A 104 3.91 5.53 5.86
CA MET A 104 3.05 6.54 6.47
C MET A 104 3.32 6.61 7.97
N SER A 105 3.94 7.69 8.45
CA SER A 105 4.34 7.88 9.85
C SER A 105 3.19 8.43 10.69
N VAL A 106 3.03 7.97 11.92
CA VAL A 106 2.02 8.50 12.85
C VAL A 106 2.70 8.81 14.17
N TRP A 107 3.55 9.84 14.15
CA TRP A 107 4.32 10.28 15.30
C TRP A 107 3.44 11.09 16.26
N HIS A 108 2.80 12.13 15.75
CA HIS A 108 1.75 12.89 16.41
C HIS A 108 0.39 12.61 15.77
N LYS A 109 0.32 12.61 14.43
CA LYS A 109 -0.95 12.51 13.72
C LYS A 109 -0.82 12.07 12.26
N ALA A 110 -1.91 11.54 11.73
CA ALA A 110 -2.11 11.32 10.31
C ALA A 110 -3.58 11.57 9.94
N LEU A 111 -3.83 11.94 8.70
CA LEU A 111 -5.16 12.16 8.15
C LEU A 111 -5.33 11.31 6.89
N VAL A 112 -6.38 10.50 6.83
CA VAL A 112 -6.81 9.86 5.58
C VAL A 112 -7.81 10.80 4.89
N GLU A 113 -7.41 11.41 3.78
CA GLU A 113 -8.26 12.25 2.94
C GLU A 113 -8.90 11.36 1.85
N ILE A 114 -10.23 11.37 1.76
CA ILE A 114 -11.00 10.56 0.81
C ILE A 114 -11.89 11.49 0.00
N SER A 115 -11.74 11.47 -1.32
CA SER A 115 -12.65 12.16 -2.24
C SER A 115 -12.90 11.25 -3.45
N LEU A 116 -14.03 10.56 -3.44
CA LEU A 116 -14.43 9.57 -4.43
C LEU A 116 -15.78 9.96 -5.03
N LYS A 117 -15.90 9.80 -6.36
CA LYS A 117 -17.11 10.04 -7.14
C LYS A 117 -17.47 8.81 -7.97
N VAL A 118 -18.75 8.69 -8.30
CA VAL A 118 -19.29 7.71 -9.25
C VAL A 118 -19.60 8.43 -10.55
N LYS A 119 -19.00 7.96 -11.65
CA LYS A 119 -19.24 8.51 -12.98
C LYS A 119 -20.66 8.21 -13.43
N ARG A 120 -21.44 9.24 -13.76
CA ARG A 120 -22.80 9.07 -14.26
C ARG A 120 -22.78 8.59 -15.71
N LYS A 121 -23.61 7.60 -16.03
CA LYS A 121 -23.72 7.04 -17.39
C LYS A 121 -24.15 8.12 -18.38
N GLY A 122 -23.41 8.26 -19.47
CA GLY A 122 -23.67 9.27 -20.50
C GLY A 122 -23.19 10.68 -20.14
N SER A 123 -22.65 10.91 -18.95
CA SER A 123 -22.09 12.22 -18.58
C SER A 123 -20.70 12.43 -19.16
N THR A 124 -20.47 13.60 -19.75
CA THR A 124 -19.17 14.06 -20.23
C THR A 124 -18.43 14.95 -19.24
N CYS A 125 -19.10 15.48 -18.19
CA CYS A 125 -18.50 16.36 -17.18
C CYS A 125 -18.59 15.77 -15.77
N ASP A 126 -17.67 16.19 -14.89
CA ASP A 126 -17.59 15.70 -13.51
C ASP A 126 -18.58 16.37 -12.55
N ASN A 127 -19.17 17.51 -12.94
CA ASN A 127 -20.19 18.22 -12.16
C ASN A 127 -21.51 17.45 -12.07
N ASP A 128 -21.78 16.58 -13.06
CA ASP A 128 -22.97 15.74 -13.09
C ASP A 128 -22.74 14.37 -12.42
N ASP A 129 -21.56 14.10 -11.87
CA ASP A 129 -21.23 12.84 -11.24
C ASP A 129 -21.61 12.83 -9.76
N ASP A 130 -21.95 11.65 -9.23
CA ASP A 130 -22.41 11.50 -7.85
C ASP A 130 -21.23 11.39 -6.88
N VAL A 131 -21.26 12.13 -5.77
CA VAL A 131 -20.27 11.98 -4.71
C VAL A 131 -20.51 10.65 -3.99
N LEU A 132 -19.51 9.77 -4.03
CA LEU A 132 -19.53 8.52 -3.28
C LEU A 132 -19.17 8.79 -1.82
N VAL A 133 -17.98 9.36 -1.59
CA VAL A 133 -17.45 9.71 -0.27
C VAL A 133 -16.60 10.96 -0.42
N ASP A 134 -16.79 11.94 0.45
CA ASP A 134 -15.90 13.10 0.57
C ASP A 134 -15.71 13.42 2.07
N LEU A 135 -14.63 12.93 2.67
CA LEU A 135 -14.38 13.07 4.11
C LEU A 135 -12.92 12.91 4.51
N CYS A 136 -12.66 13.16 5.79
CA CYS A 136 -11.35 12.99 6.40
C CYS A 136 -11.35 12.12 7.68
N ILE A 137 -10.35 11.23 7.70
CA ILE A 137 -9.80 10.27 8.67
C ILE A 137 -8.79 10.75 9.72
N ASP A 138 -9.12 11.45 10.81
CA ASP A 138 -8.08 11.85 11.80
C ASP A 138 -7.62 10.68 12.68
N PHE A 139 -6.30 10.46 12.70
CA PHE A 139 -5.60 9.54 13.59
C PHE A 139 -4.59 10.31 14.44
N ARG A 140 -4.82 10.32 15.76
CA ARG A 140 -3.90 10.92 16.74
C ARG A 140 -3.14 9.86 17.53
N TRP A 141 -1.85 10.09 17.77
CA TRP A 141 -0.95 9.11 18.40
C TRP A 141 -1.46 8.57 19.75
N ASP A 142 -2.14 9.41 20.54
CA ASP A 142 -2.71 9.10 21.86
C ASP A 142 -4.04 8.34 21.77
N ARG A 143 -4.71 8.36 20.62
CA ARG A 143 -6.03 7.75 20.39
C ARG A 143 -6.00 6.48 19.54
N ILE A 144 -4.88 6.18 18.89
CA ILE A 144 -4.76 5.00 18.04
C ILE A 144 -4.49 3.71 18.83
N THR A 145 -5.18 2.64 18.44
CA THR A 145 -4.88 1.29 18.93
C THR A 145 -3.83 0.64 18.04
N ARG A 146 -2.67 0.34 18.63
CA ARG A 146 -1.53 -0.26 17.92
C ARG A 146 -1.56 -1.77 17.98
N GLU A 147 -0.83 -2.39 17.06
CA GLU A 147 -0.66 -3.85 16.97
C GLU A 147 -1.94 -4.67 16.79
N LYS A 148 -3.05 -4.04 16.41
CA LYS A 148 -4.31 -4.71 16.07
C LYS A 148 -4.73 -4.37 14.65
N LYS A 149 -5.36 -5.34 13.99
CA LYS A 149 -6.08 -5.08 12.74
C LYS A 149 -7.31 -4.25 13.08
N LEU A 150 -7.44 -3.10 12.43
CA LEU A 150 -8.55 -2.19 12.57
C LEU A 150 -9.35 -2.16 11.28
N LYS A 151 -10.64 -1.85 11.42
CA LYS A 151 -11.57 -1.70 10.32
C LYS A 151 -12.42 -0.47 10.59
N SER A 152 -12.39 0.49 9.67
CA SER A 152 -13.31 1.63 9.68
C SER A 152 -14.39 1.39 8.64
N ARG A 153 -15.64 1.54 9.04
CA ARG A 153 -16.80 1.55 8.14
C ARG A 153 -17.18 3.01 7.88
N ILE A 154 -17.14 3.41 6.61
CA ILE A 154 -17.44 4.75 6.14
C ILE A 154 -18.76 4.67 5.38
N GLU A 155 -19.81 5.26 5.93
CA GLU A 155 -21.09 5.35 5.23
C GLU A 155 -20.96 6.28 4.01
N CYS A 156 -21.58 5.89 2.90
CA CYS A 156 -21.45 6.53 1.60
C CYS A 156 -22.78 6.46 0.84
N SER A 157 -22.95 7.25 -0.21
CA SER A 157 -24.24 7.41 -0.92
C SER A 157 -24.83 6.09 -1.46
N PHE A 158 -23.99 5.09 -1.72
CA PHE A 158 -24.38 3.79 -2.28
C PHE A 158 -24.17 2.62 -1.28
N GLY A 159 -23.98 2.90 0.00
CA GLY A 159 -23.79 1.89 1.06
C GLY A 159 -22.62 2.22 1.98
N ALA A 160 -21.59 1.38 2.06
CA ALA A 160 -20.40 1.70 2.86
C ALA A 160 -19.08 1.29 2.24
N LEU A 161 -18.07 2.11 2.46
CA LEU A 161 -16.66 1.82 2.17
C LEU A 161 -15.98 1.32 3.45
N GLU A 162 -15.37 0.15 3.38
CA GLU A 162 -14.67 -0.49 4.50
C GLU A 162 -13.16 -0.38 4.31
N MET A 163 -12.50 0.36 5.19
CA MET A 163 -11.04 0.49 5.21
C MET A 163 -10.45 -0.45 6.25
N GLU A 164 -9.57 -1.37 5.84
CA GLU A 164 -8.79 -2.21 6.75
C GLU A 164 -7.34 -1.72 6.84
N TYR A 165 -6.84 -1.54 8.06
CA TYR A 165 -5.53 -0.98 8.32
C TYR A 165 -4.96 -1.45 9.66
N LYS A 166 -3.70 -1.12 9.95
CA LYS A 166 -3.03 -1.37 11.23
C LYS A 166 -2.01 -0.28 11.52
N PHE A 167 -1.90 0.09 12.80
CA PHE A 167 -0.79 0.90 13.31
C PHE A 167 0.29 -0.01 13.90
N ILE A 168 1.51 0.16 13.42
CA ILE A 168 2.65 -0.73 13.63
C ILE A 168 3.65 -0.02 14.52
N LYS A 169 3.90 -0.56 15.72
CA LYS A 169 4.91 -0.05 16.66
C LYS A 169 6.30 -0.31 16.10
N HIS A 170 7.18 0.65 16.32
CA HIS A 170 8.55 0.62 15.81
C HIS A 170 8.56 0.28 14.32
N GLY A 171 7.68 0.94 13.57
CA GLY A 171 7.49 0.77 12.14
C GLY A 171 8.74 1.19 11.38
N ILE A 172 9.15 0.32 10.47
CA ILE A 172 10.23 0.47 9.52
C ILE A 172 9.61 0.42 8.13
N GLU A 173 9.95 1.42 7.31
CA GLU A 173 9.65 1.38 5.89
C GLU A 173 10.55 0.33 5.24
N ALA A 174 9.96 -0.63 4.55
CA ALA A 174 10.64 -1.66 3.80
C ALA A 174 10.29 -1.52 2.32
N VAL A 175 11.25 -1.05 1.53
CA VAL A 175 11.10 -0.94 0.08
C VAL A 175 11.64 -2.20 -0.57
N LEU A 176 10.73 -3.06 -1.04
CA LEU A 176 11.06 -4.28 -1.76
C LEU A 176 11.13 -4.00 -3.26
N GLU A 177 12.23 -4.36 -3.87
CA GLU A 177 12.41 -4.36 -5.31
C GLU A 177 12.64 -5.80 -5.78
N VAL A 178 11.78 -6.31 -6.66
CA VAL A 178 11.85 -7.68 -7.17
C VAL A 178 12.05 -7.64 -8.67
N GLY A 179 13.06 -8.35 -9.16
CA GLY A 179 13.21 -8.60 -10.59
C GLY A 179 12.23 -9.68 -11.04
N ILE A 180 11.58 -9.51 -12.18
CA ILE A 180 10.75 -10.55 -12.79
C ILE A 180 11.55 -11.12 -13.96
N PRO A 181 12.01 -12.38 -13.86
CA PRO A 181 12.86 -12.98 -14.89
C PRO A 181 12.11 -13.15 -16.21
N MET A 182 12.82 -12.97 -17.34
CA MET A 182 12.20 -13.09 -18.67
C MET A 182 11.67 -14.49 -18.95
N GLU A 183 12.18 -15.53 -18.27
CA GLU A 183 11.69 -16.90 -18.39
C GLU A 183 10.22 -17.06 -17.95
N LEU A 184 9.66 -16.08 -17.24
CA LEU A 184 8.29 -16.08 -16.77
C LEU A 184 7.37 -15.18 -17.63
N VAL A 185 7.86 -14.59 -18.72
CA VAL A 185 7.01 -13.81 -19.63
C VAL A 185 5.90 -14.70 -20.18
N GLY A 186 4.65 -14.22 -20.09
CA GLY A 186 3.44 -14.97 -20.45
C GLY A 186 2.86 -15.82 -19.31
N ASP A 187 3.58 -16.01 -18.20
CA ASP A 187 3.03 -16.68 -17.02
C ASP A 187 2.27 -15.70 -16.12
N HIS A 188 1.21 -16.19 -15.50
CA HIS A 188 0.55 -15.51 -14.39
C HIS A 188 1.39 -15.64 -13.12
N VAL A 189 1.88 -14.51 -12.62
CA VAL A 189 2.75 -14.44 -11.43
C VAL A 189 2.02 -13.72 -10.31
N ILE A 190 2.14 -14.29 -9.11
CA ILE A 190 1.67 -13.68 -7.87
C ILE A 190 2.85 -13.49 -6.93
N ILE A 191 3.10 -12.24 -6.52
CA ILE A 191 4.10 -11.88 -5.52
C ILE A 191 3.36 -11.40 -4.28
N ILE A 192 3.71 -11.99 -3.14
CA ILE A 192 3.07 -11.67 -1.87
C ILE A 192 4.10 -11.31 -0.81
N ALA A 193 3.72 -10.44 0.12
CA ALA A 193 4.51 -10.11 1.29
C ALA A 193 3.70 -10.23 2.57
N ARG A 194 4.38 -10.61 3.65
CA ARG A 194 3.80 -10.68 4.99
C ARG A 194 4.85 -10.29 6.01
N SER A 195 4.53 -9.36 6.89
CA SER A 195 5.38 -9.06 8.04
C SER A 195 4.97 -9.89 9.27
N ASN A 196 5.90 -10.13 10.20
CA ASN A 196 5.61 -10.80 11.46
C ASN A 196 4.66 -9.95 12.31
N GLY A 197 3.67 -10.57 12.96
CA GLY A 197 2.58 -9.84 13.61
C GLY A 197 1.45 -9.40 12.66
N PHE A 198 1.52 -9.77 11.38
CA PHE A 198 0.46 -9.59 10.39
C PHE A 198 0.02 -10.96 9.89
N LYS A 199 -1.24 -11.32 10.15
CA LYS A 199 -1.86 -12.52 9.54
C LYS A 199 -2.28 -12.26 8.10
N LYS A 200 -2.49 -11.00 7.72
CA LYS A 200 -2.90 -10.61 6.36
C LYS A 200 -1.67 -10.54 5.46
N ILE A 201 -1.79 -11.19 4.32
CA ILE A 201 -0.83 -11.15 3.23
C ILE A 201 -1.17 -9.94 2.36
N VAL A 202 -0.15 -9.19 1.97
CA VAL A 202 -0.27 -8.11 0.98
C VAL A 202 0.12 -8.68 -0.37
N THR A 203 -0.78 -8.61 -1.34
CA THR A 203 -0.48 -8.92 -2.73
C THR A 203 0.25 -7.73 -3.33
N LEU A 204 1.47 -7.97 -3.78
CA LEU A 204 2.33 -6.97 -4.39
C LEU A 204 2.14 -6.97 -5.91
N TYR A 205 2.15 -8.16 -6.51
CA TYR A 205 1.97 -8.35 -7.94
C TYR A 205 0.99 -9.49 -8.16
N ASP A 206 0.08 -9.33 -9.12
CA ASP A 206 -0.91 -10.35 -9.51
C ASP A 206 -1.33 -10.08 -10.95
N ALA A 207 -0.53 -10.57 -11.89
CA ALA A 207 -0.74 -10.33 -13.32
C ALA A 207 0.02 -11.33 -14.18
N VAL A 208 -0.35 -11.38 -15.47
CA VAL A 208 0.45 -12.02 -16.50
C VAL A 208 1.67 -11.16 -16.81
N VAL A 209 2.87 -11.76 -16.74
CA VAL A 209 4.13 -11.04 -16.97
C VAL A 209 4.24 -10.63 -18.42
N GLN A 210 4.45 -9.33 -18.65
CA GLN A 210 4.72 -8.76 -19.96
C GLN A 210 6.23 -8.64 -20.18
N ALA A 211 6.68 -8.60 -21.44
CA ALA A 211 8.11 -8.54 -21.78
C ALA A 211 8.80 -7.27 -21.22
N GLU A 212 8.06 -6.18 -21.10
CA GLU A 212 8.48 -4.92 -20.49
C GLU A 212 8.54 -4.96 -18.95
N THR A 213 7.95 -5.96 -18.30
CA THR A 213 7.90 -6.05 -16.83
C THR A 213 9.19 -6.66 -16.28
N ALA A 214 10.29 -5.90 -16.30
CA ALA A 214 11.58 -6.40 -15.80
C ALA A 214 11.72 -6.34 -14.26
N LYS A 215 11.05 -5.38 -13.62
CA LYS A 215 11.23 -5.07 -12.20
C LYS A 215 9.99 -4.40 -11.62
N VAL A 216 9.67 -4.76 -10.38
CA VAL A 216 8.59 -4.16 -9.59
C VAL A 216 9.13 -3.66 -8.26
N SER A 217 8.55 -2.58 -7.73
CA SER A 217 8.99 -1.91 -6.49
C SER A 217 7.80 -1.66 -5.58
N TYR A 218 7.92 -1.97 -4.30
CA TYR A 218 6.84 -1.93 -3.32
C TYR A 218 7.28 -1.29 -2.02
N VAL A 219 6.46 -0.40 -1.49
CA VAL A 219 6.65 0.15 -0.14
C VAL A 219 5.76 -0.59 0.84
N LEU A 220 6.37 -1.17 1.86
CA LEU A 220 5.71 -1.92 2.93
C LEU A 220 6.14 -1.37 4.28
N VAL A 221 5.35 -1.67 5.30
CA VAL A 221 5.74 -1.41 6.69
C VAL A 221 5.93 -2.73 7.43
N ALA A 222 7.05 -2.82 8.15
CA ALA A 222 7.33 -3.92 9.06
C ALA A 222 7.78 -3.40 10.44
N SER A 223 7.72 -4.22 11.47
CA SER A 223 8.18 -3.83 12.81
C SER A 223 9.69 -4.10 12.94
N GLU A 224 10.43 -3.19 13.56
CA GLU A 224 11.85 -3.31 13.88
C GLU A 224 12.14 -4.61 14.66
N GLY A 225 13.18 -5.35 14.26
CA GLY A 225 13.50 -6.67 14.83
C GLY A 225 12.50 -7.77 14.46
N GLY A 226 11.47 -7.44 13.67
CA GLY A 226 10.52 -8.37 13.11
C GLY A 226 11.09 -9.17 11.94
N ARG A 227 10.20 -9.88 11.23
CA ARG A 227 10.54 -10.66 10.03
C ARG A 227 9.62 -10.29 8.89
N LEU A 228 10.18 -10.15 7.70
CA LEU A 228 9.43 -9.94 6.48
C LEU A 228 9.56 -11.18 5.61
N TYR A 229 8.42 -11.76 5.26
CA TYR A 229 8.30 -12.95 4.43
C TYR A 229 7.84 -12.52 3.05
N PHE A 230 8.47 -13.06 2.02
CA PHE A 230 8.09 -12.85 0.64
C PHE A 230 7.84 -14.19 -0.02
N GLY A 231 6.71 -14.30 -0.70
CA GLY A 231 6.32 -15.47 -1.46
C GLY A 231 6.21 -15.10 -2.93
N TYR A 232 6.55 -16.06 -3.78
CA TYR A 232 6.45 -15.97 -5.22
C TYR A 232 5.77 -17.22 -5.74
N LEU A 233 4.78 -17.04 -6.61
CA LEU A 233 4.04 -18.11 -7.27
C LEU A 233 3.98 -17.80 -8.76
N ALA A 234 4.52 -18.70 -9.59
CA ALA A 234 4.36 -18.68 -11.04
C ALA A 234 3.43 -19.83 -11.43
N VAL A 235 2.20 -19.48 -11.82
CA VAL A 235 1.12 -20.46 -12.02
C VAL A 235 1.38 -21.32 -13.26
N GLY A 236 1.78 -20.70 -14.38
CA GLY A 236 2.08 -21.40 -15.63
C GLY A 236 3.26 -22.36 -15.50
N ALA A 237 4.37 -21.90 -14.92
CA ALA A 237 5.54 -22.69 -14.59
C ALA A 237 5.34 -23.71 -13.45
N ARG A 238 4.18 -23.69 -12.76
CA ARG A 238 3.88 -24.51 -11.58
C ARG A 238 4.98 -24.45 -10.52
N ALA A 239 5.51 -23.25 -10.31
CA ALA A 239 6.67 -23.01 -9.46
C ALA A 239 6.31 -22.06 -8.32
N SER A 240 6.82 -22.33 -7.13
CA SER A 240 6.68 -21.44 -5.98
C SER A 240 7.97 -21.37 -5.19
N GLY A 241 8.23 -20.22 -4.57
CA GLY A 241 9.38 -20.01 -3.72
C GLY A 241 9.06 -18.97 -2.66
N CYS A 242 9.77 -19.02 -1.54
CA CYS A 242 9.64 -18.02 -0.49
C CYS A 242 10.97 -17.73 0.16
N THR A 243 11.09 -16.54 0.72
CA THR A 243 12.24 -16.15 1.54
C THR A 243 11.78 -15.35 2.75
N ARG A 244 12.70 -15.18 3.70
CA ARG A 244 12.49 -14.44 4.93
C ARG A 244 13.70 -13.58 5.22
N ILE A 245 13.44 -12.34 5.61
CA ILE A 245 14.48 -11.38 5.98
C ILE A 245 14.13 -10.82 7.36
N GLU A 246 15.15 -10.58 8.18
CA GLU A 246 14.99 -9.85 9.43
C GLU A 246 14.91 -8.35 9.16
N VAL A 247 13.99 -7.67 9.82
CA VAL A 247 13.75 -6.24 9.61
C VAL A 247 14.80 -5.47 10.39
N ALA A 248 15.78 -4.94 9.65
CA ALA A 248 16.78 -4.07 10.21
C ALA A 248 16.22 -2.65 10.38
N LYS A 249 16.81 -1.88 11.30
CA LYS A 249 16.47 -0.47 11.51
C LYS A 249 16.77 0.37 10.26
N HIS A 250 17.90 0.11 9.61
CA HIS A 250 18.37 0.82 8.43
C HIS A 250 19.24 -0.09 7.55
N GLY A 251 19.50 0.34 6.32
CA GLY A 251 20.37 -0.35 5.37
C GLY A 251 19.62 -1.14 4.30
N SER A 252 20.37 -1.89 3.49
CA SER A 252 19.81 -2.66 2.37
C SER A 252 20.32 -4.09 2.37
N TYR A 253 19.43 -5.01 2.02
CA TYR A 253 19.72 -6.42 1.82
C TYR A 253 19.46 -6.79 0.37
N LYS A 254 20.31 -7.65 -0.21
CA LYS A 254 20.13 -8.21 -1.55
C LYS A 254 20.13 -9.72 -1.45
N GLY A 255 19.24 -10.37 -2.19
CA GLY A 255 19.13 -11.81 -2.22
C GLY A 255 18.46 -12.31 -3.49
N HIS A 256 18.16 -13.60 -3.52
CA HIS A 256 17.41 -14.22 -4.59
C HIS A 256 16.44 -15.27 -4.03
N VAL A 257 15.29 -15.43 -4.69
CA VAL A 257 14.39 -16.56 -4.49
C VAL A 257 14.64 -17.56 -5.62
N VAL A 258 14.88 -18.82 -5.29
CA VAL A 258 15.04 -19.88 -6.29
C VAL A 258 13.68 -20.53 -6.53
N LEU A 259 13.25 -20.54 -7.79
CA LEU A 259 12.10 -21.31 -8.25
C LEU A 259 12.60 -22.56 -8.98
N ALA A 260 12.13 -23.73 -8.56
CA ALA A 260 12.22 -24.94 -9.37
C ALA A 260 11.05 -24.90 -10.37
N LEU A 261 11.35 -24.74 -11.66
CA LEU A 261 10.34 -24.76 -12.71
C LEU A 261 9.87 -26.19 -12.93
N GLY A 262 8.56 -26.37 -13.12
CA GLY A 262 7.96 -27.69 -13.33
C GLY A 262 8.58 -28.43 -14.54
N PRO A 263 8.63 -29.78 -14.51
CA PRO A 263 9.23 -30.54 -15.59
C PRO A 263 8.42 -30.37 -16.88
N ASN A 264 9.10 -29.94 -17.94
CA ASN A 264 8.63 -30.19 -19.30
C ASN A 264 9.03 -31.64 -19.63
N PRO A 265 8.17 -32.50 -20.21
CA PRO A 265 8.42 -33.95 -20.33
C PRO A 265 9.74 -34.34 -21.02
N CYS A 266 10.37 -33.40 -21.74
CA CYS A 266 11.58 -33.63 -22.53
C CYS A 266 12.80 -32.78 -22.09
N GLN A 267 12.75 -32.04 -20.97
CA GLN A 267 13.85 -31.14 -20.56
C GLN A 267 14.33 -31.38 -19.12
N LYS A 268 15.64 -31.16 -18.89
CA LYS A 268 16.26 -31.17 -17.55
C LYS A 268 15.56 -30.19 -16.60
N PRO A 269 15.57 -30.43 -15.27
CA PRO A 269 15.04 -29.47 -14.31
C PRO A 269 15.71 -28.12 -14.48
N ARG A 270 14.90 -27.07 -14.65
CA ARG A 270 15.35 -25.69 -14.80
C ARG A 270 15.04 -24.93 -13.52
N THR A 271 16.02 -24.20 -13.02
CA THR A 271 15.83 -23.27 -11.89
C THR A 271 15.82 -21.84 -12.40
N CYS A 272 14.92 -21.03 -11.86
CA CYS A 272 14.85 -19.61 -12.12
C CYS A 272 15.24 -18.85 -10.84
N MET A 273 16.19 -17.92 -10.94
CA MET A 273 16.60 -17.08 -9.82
C MET A 273 15.90 -15.73 -9.93
N ILE A 274 15.14 -15.39 -8.91
CA ILE A 274 14.42 -14.12 -8.82
C ILE A 274 15.23 -13.20 -7.91
N PRO A 275 15.99 -12.24 -8.45
CA PRO A 275 16.74 -11.31 -7.63
C PRO A 275 15.76 -10.37 -6.91
N PHE A 276 16.08 -10.04 -5.66
CA PHE A 276 15.38 -8.99 -4.95
C PHE A 276 16.33 -8.17 -4.10
N SER A 277 15.92 -6.94 -3.79
CA SER A 277 16.52 -6.13 -2.74
C SER A 277 15.46 -5.57 -1.81
N VAL A 278 15.79 -5.45 -0.54
CA VAL A 278 14.95 -4.75 0.44
C VAL A 278 15.79 -3.65 1.08
N THR A 279 15.28 -2.43 1.03
CA THR A 279 15.86 -1.29 1.73
C THR A 279 14.99 -0.92 2.92
N PHE A 280 15.60 -0.85 4.09
CA PHE A 280 14.95 -0.46 5.34
C PHE A 280 15.28 0.98 5.69
N SER A 281 14.27 1.77 6.04
CA SER A 281 14.48 3.11 6.60
C SER A 281 13.47 3.44 7.70
N THR A 282 13.97 4.03 8.78
CA THR A 282 13.12 4.61 9.82
C THR A 282 12.50 5.91 9.32
N MET A 283 11.18 6.03 9.22
CA MET A 283 10.53 7.35 9.08
C MET A 283 10.41 8.06 10.44
N GLY A 284 11.42 7.85 11.28
CA GLY A 284 11.46 8.28 12.68
C GLY A 284 11.64 9.78 12.83
N TYR A 285 11.30 10.27 14.01
CA TYR A 285 11.68 11.60 14.47
C TYR A 285 13.08 11.52 15.09
N PHE A 286 13.76 12.67 15.16
CA PHE A 286 15.03 12.79 15.85
C PHE A 286 14.76 12.69 17.36
N ASN A 287 15.27 11.65 18.01
CA ASN A 287 15.21 11.53 19.46
C ASN A 287 16.31 12.42 20.05
N ASP A 288 15.92 13.60 20.52
CA ASP A 288 16.79 14.54 21.23
C ASP A 288 17.04 14.14 22.70
N GLY A 289 16.43 13.04 23.16
CA GLY A 289 16.50 12.59 24.55
C GLY A 289 15.45 13.22 25.47
N SER A 290 14.50 13.99 24.93
CA SER A 290 13.39 14.54 25.71
C SER A 290 12.28 13.49 25.87
N PRO A 291 11.85 13.18 27.11
CA PRO A 291 10.87 12.13 27.41
C PRO A 291 9.45 12.40 26.88
#